data_AF-Q3YTH9-F1
#
_entry.id   AF-Q3YTH9-F1
#
_cell.length_a   1.000
_cell.length_b   1.000
_cell.length_c   1.000
_cell.angle_alpha   90.00
_cell.angle_beta   90.00
_cell.angle_gamma   90.00
#
_symmetry.space_group_name_H-M   'P 1'
#
loop_
_entity.id
_entity.type
_entity.pdbx_description
1 polymer ?
#
loop_
_entity_poly.entity_id
_entity_poly.type
_entity_poly.pdbx_seq_one_letter_code
_entity_poly.pdbx_strand_id
1 'polypeptide(L)'
;MGYTGGRSMLRYYIQPKRKMRPSKRTVRFETQPGYQLQHDWGEVEVEVAGQRCKVNFAVNTLGFSRSFHVFAAPKQDAEHTYESLVRAFRYFGGCVKTVLVDNQKAAVLKNNNGKVVFNSGFLLLADHYNFLPRACRPRRARTKGKVERMVKYLKENFFVRYRRFDSFTHVNQQLEQWIADVADKRELRQFKETPEQRFALEQEHLQPLPDTDFDTSYFDIRHVSWDSYIEVGGNRYSVPEALCGQPVSIRISLDDELRIYSNEKLVASHRLCSASSGWQTVPEHHAPLWQQVSQVEHRPLSAYEELL
;
A
#
# COMPACT_ATOMS: atom_id res chain seq x y z
N MET A 1 37.18 34.39 11.70
CA MET A 1 37.48 33.26 12.61
C MET A 1 37.39 31.96 11.82
N GLY A 2 38.54 31.45 11.38
CA GLY A 2 38.66 30.36 10.40
C GLY A 2 39.18 29.08 11.05
N TYR A 3 38.27 28.15 11.33
CA TYR A 3 38.65 26.78 11.63
C TYR A 3 38.80 26.03 10.29
N THR A 4 40.03 25.61 9.97
CA THR A 4 40.38 24.93 8.71
C THR A 4 40.21 23.40 8.76
N GLY A 5 39.81 22.85 9.91
CA GLY A 5 39.63 21.41 10.10
C GLY A 5 38.35 20.86 9.47
N GLY A 6 38.41 19.63 8.93
CA GLY A 6 37.26 18.97 8.34
C GLY A 6 36.15 18.68 9.34
N ARG A 7 34.88 18.79 8.92
CA ARG A 7 33.67 18.50 9.72
C ARG A 7 33.74 17.15 10.46
N SER A 8 34.42 16.17 9.87
CA SER A 8 34.66 14.84 10.44
C SER A 8 35.59 14.85 11.66
N MET A 9 36.68 15.62 11.62
CA MET A 9 37.61 15.78 12.77
C MET A 9 36.92 16.48 13.93
N LEU A 10 36.13 17.52 13.66
CA LEU A 10 35.34 18.20 14.68
C LEU A 10 34.31 17.26 15.32
N ARG A 11 33.63 16.42 14.52
CA ARG A 11 32.71 15.39 15.03
C ARG A 11 33.45 14.37 15.89
N TYR A 12 34.61 13.89 15.47
CA TYR A 12 35.41 12.91 16.22
C TYR A 12 35.87 13.45 17.57
N TYR A 13 36.29 14.72 17.61
CA TYR A 13 36.71 15.42 18.83
C TYR A 13 35.55 15.70 19.80
N ILE A 14 34.37 16.05 19.29
CA ILE A 14 33.18 16.35 20.11
C ILE A 14 32.47 15.08 20.59
N GLN A 15 32.50 14.00 19.82
CA GLN A 15 31.78 12.75 20.12
C GLN A 15 32.03 12.19 21.54
N PRO A 16 33.28 12.06 22.04
CA PRO A 16 33.52 11.58 23.41
C PRO A 16 33.14 12.61 24.49
N LYS A 17 33.02 13.90 24.14
CA LYS A 17 32.73 15.00 25.06
C LYS A 17 31.23 15.34 25.15
N ARG A 18 30.39 14.75 24.29
CA ARG A 18 28.94 14.92 24.36
C ARG A 18 28.38 14.16 25.55
N LYS A 19 28.00 14.88 26.60
CA LYS A 19 27.12 14.36 27.65
C LYS A 19 25.86 13.80 26.97
N MET A 20 25.58 12.51 27.17
CA MET A 20 24.35 11.92 26.65
C MET A 20 23.17 12.64 27.28
N ARG A 21 22.25 13.16 26.44
CA ARG A 21 21.01 13.75 26.94
C ARG A 21 20.27 12.69 27.76
N PRO A 22 19.74 13.02 28.96
CA PRO A 22 18.91 12.12 29.71
C PRO A 22 17.79 11.59 28.81
N SER A 23 17.74 10.28 28.63
CA SER A 23 16.70 9.62 27.83
C SER A 23 16.20 8.42 28.62
N LYS A 24 14.90 8.10 28.49
CA LYS A 24 14.32 6.91 29.14
C LYS A 24 15.15 5.66 28.79
N ARG A 25 15.63 4.95 29.81
CA ARG A 25 16.37 3.67 29.69
C ARG A 25 15.57 2.70 28.81
N THR A 26 16.22 2.06 27.85
CA THR A 26 15.58 1.19 26.86
C THR A 26 16.39 -0.10 26.71
N VAL A 27 15.74 -1.25 26.83
CA VAL A 27 16.31 -2.53 26.44
C VAL A 27 16.12 -2.69 24.93
N ARG A 28 17.21 -2.92 24.20
CA ARG A 28 17.11 -3.33 22.79
C ARG A 28 16.79 -4.82 22.79
N PHE A 29 15.58 -5.18 22.39
CA PHE A 29 15.25 -6.58 22.14
C PHE A 29 15.74 -6.93 20.74
N GLU A 30 16.52 -7.99 20.63
CA GLU A 30 16.74 -8.61 19.33
C GLU A 30 15.68 -9.66 19.04
N THR A 31 15.38 -9.79 17.77
CA THR A 31 14.28 -10.62 17.29
C THR A 31 14.88 -11.88 16.68
N GLN A 32 14.28 -13.03 16.96
CA GLN A 32 14.74 -14.29 16.36
C GLN A 32 14.60 -14.25 14.83
N PRO A 33 15.43 -15.03 14.10
CA PRO A 33 15.28 -15.20 12.66
C PRO A 33 13.84 -15.60 12.28
N GLY A 34 13.29 -15.00 11.23
CA GLY A 34 11.96 -15.29 10.69
C GLY A 34 10.79 -14.88 11.59
N TYR A 35 11.06 -14.23 12.72
CA TYR A 35 10.03 -13.97 13.73
C TYR A 35 9.23 -12.68 13.48
N GLN A 36 9.87 -11.61 12.99
CA GLN A 36 9.20 -10.31 12.86
C GLN A 36 9.61 -9.55 11.62
N LEU A 37 8.61 -8.97 10.95
CA LEU A 37 8.76 -7.91 9.97
C LEU A 37 8.16 -6.62 10.55
N GLN A 38 8.82 -5.49 10.32
CA GLN A 38 8.30 -4.16 10.68
C GLN A 38 7.96 -3.39 9.41
N HIS A 39 6.71 -2.95 9.30
CA HIS A 39 6.19 -2.20 8.17
C HIS A 39 6.01 -0.72 8.52
N ASP A 40 6.52 0.18 7.69
CA ASP A 40 6.35 1.63 7.84
C ASP A 40 6.19 2.33 6.50
N TRP A 41 5.47 3.45 6.50
CA TRP A 41 5.40 4.33 5.35
C TRP A 41 6.35 5.52 5.52
N GLY A 42 7.08 5.81 4.46
CA GLY A 42 7.75 7.06 4.25
C GLY A 42 7.14 7.83 3.09
N GLU A 43 7.44 9.11 3.02
CA GLU A 43 7.02 9.99 1.94
C GLU A 43 8.15 10.91 1.51
N VAL A 44 8.23 11.19 0.22
CA VAL A 44 9.22 12.10 -0.36
C VAL A 44 8.62 12.78 -1.59
N GLU A 45 8.95 14.05 -1.80
CA GLU A 45 8.63 14.73 -3.06
C GLU A 45 9.71 14.43 -4.07
N VAL A 46 9.33 13.92 -5.24
CA VAL A 46 10.21 13.64 -6.39
C VAL A 46 9.47 13.95 -7.69
N GLU A 47 10.17 13.87 -8.81
CA GLU A 47 9.56 14.00 -10.13
C GLU A 47 9.29 12.59 -10.69
N VAL A 48 8.03 12.31 -11.04
CA VAL A 48 7.63 11.05 -11.70
C VAL A 48 6.87 11.42 -12.96
N ALA A 49 7.23 10.83 -14.10
CA ALA A 49 6.64 11.13 -15.41
C ALA A 49 6.63 12.64 -15.74
N GLY A 50 7.71 13.34 -15.39
CA GLY A 50 7.86 14.79 -15.59
C GLY A 50 7.03 15.68 -14.65
N GLN A 51 6.29 15.09 -13.70
CA GLN A 51 5.48 15.83 -12.72
C GLN A 51 6.06 15.72 -11.31
N ARG A 52 6.16 16.85 -10.61
CA ARG A 52 6.50 16.85 -9.18
C ARG A 52 5.32 16.34 -8.38
N CYS A 53 5.50 15.20 -7.71
CA CYS A 53 4.48 14.58 -6.90
C CYS A 53 5.06 14.03 -5.61
N LYS A 54 4.16 13.77 -4.66
CA LYS A 54 4.48 13.09 -3.42
C LYS A 54 4.47 11.59 -3.67
N VAL A 55 5.63 10.95 -3.58
CA VAL A 55 5.78 9.50 -3.63
C VAL A 55 5.74 8.95 -2.21
N ASN A 56 4.83 8.01 -1.99
CA ASN A 56 4.80 7.22 -0.78
C ASN A 56 5.64 5.97 -1.00
N PHE A 57 6.40 5.54 -0.01
CA PHE A 57 7.17 4.31 -0.08
C PHE A 57 7.03 3.52 1.21
N ALA A 58 6.55 2.30 1.08
CA ALA A 58 6.43 1.38 2.20
C ALA A 58 7.74 0.62 2.36
N VAL A 59 8.23 0.54 3.59
CA VAL A 59 9.47 -0.14 3.97
C VAL A 59 9.11 -1.32 4.85
N ASN A 60 9.49 -2.51 4.43
CA ASN A 60 9.26 -3.76 5.13
C ASN A 60 10.60 -4.33 5.59
N THR A 61 10.94 -4.16 6.87
CA THR A 61 12.26 -4.55 7.41
C THR A 61 12.17 -5.81 8.25
N LEU A 62 13.00 -6.81 7.95
CA LEU A 62 13.16 -8.00 8.79
C LEU A 62 13.87 -7.66 10.11
N GLY A 63 13.30 -8.19 11.19
CA GLY A 63 13.68 -7.92 12.56
C GLY A 63 14.99 -8.57 12.99
N PHE A 64 15.54 -9.55 12.26
CA PHE A 64 16.83 -10.17 12.59
C PHE A 64 17.94 -9.70 11.63
N SER A 65 17.78 -9.89 10.33
CA SER A 65 18.81 -9.58 9.31
C SER A 65 19.00 -8.08 9.07
N ARG A 66 17.95 -7.28 9.25
CA ARG A 66 17.87 -5.88 8.77
C ARG A 66 17.82 -5.78 7.23
N SER A 67 17.64 -6.89 6.51
CA SER A 67 17.20 -6.83 5.11
C SER A 67 15.82 -6.20 5.05
N PHE A 68 15.57 -5.45 4.00
CA PHE A 68 14.31 -4.75 3.82
C PHE A 68 13.91 -4.69 2.36
N HIS A 69 12.60 -4.74 2.12
CA HIS A 69 11.99 -4.51 0.83
C HIS A 69 11.31 -3.13 0.83
N VAL A 70 11.29 -2.45 -0.31
CA VAL A 70 10.63 -1.15 -0.47
C VAL A 70 9.68 -1.19 -1.64
N PHE A 71 8.46 -0.68 -1.43
CA PHE A 71 7.48 -0.49 -2.49
C PHE A 71 7.04 0.97 -2.55
N ALA A 72 7.36 1.65 -3.65
CA ALA A 72 6.90 2.99 -3.98
C ALA A 72 5.50 2.94 -4.61
N ALA A 73 4.59 3.75 -4.07
CA ALA A 73 3.17 3.75 -4.38
C ALA A 73 2.59 5.18 -4.41
N PRO A 74 1.51 5.42 -5.16
CA PRO A 74 0.83 6.71 -5.19
C PRO A 74 0.07 7.03 -3.90
N LYS A 75 -0.36 6.01 -3.14
CA LYS A 75 -1.22 6.16 -1.95
C LYS A 75 -0.71 5.29 -0.77
N GLN A 76 -1.23 5.57 0.43
CA GLN A 76 -0.99 4.82 1.68
C GLN A 76 -2.30 4.21 2.23
N ASP A 77 -3.15 3.69 1.35
CA ASP A 77 -4.41 3.04 1.72
C ASP A 77 -4.19 1.55 2.11
N ALA A 78 -5.29 0.84 2.34
CA ALA A 78 -5.26 -0.56 2.76
C ALA A 78 -4.67 -1.45 1.66
N GLU A 79 -5.10 -1.24 0.43
CA GLU A 79 -4.76 -2.01 -0.76
C GLU A 79 -3.25 -1.90 -1.05
N HIS A 80 -2.69 -0.68 -1.06
CA HIS A 80 -1.26 -0.47 -1.24
C HIS A 80 -0.43 -0.99 -0.05
N THR A 81 -0.99 -0.97 1.16
CA THR A 81 -0.34 -1.58 2.34
C THR A 81 -0.27 -3.09 2.23
N TYR A 82 -1.33 -3.74 1.74
CA TYR A 82 -1.37 -5.19 1.55
C TYR A 82 -0.43 -5.60 0.42
N GLU A 83 -0.46 -4.89 -0.70
CA GLU A 83 0.47 -5.09 -1.82
C GLU A 83 1.92 -4.97 -1.40
N SER A 84 2.24 -3.98 -0.56
CA SER A 84 3.59 -3.81 -0.04
C SER A 84 4.10 -5.06 0.70
N LEU A 85 3.23 -5.69 1.50
CA LEU A 85 3.56 -6.91 2.24
C LEU A 85 3.65 -8.13 1.33
N VAL A 86 2.70 -8.30 0.41
CA VAL A 86 2.74 -9.35 -0.62
C VAL A 86 4.06 -9.31 -1.38
N ARG A 87 4.43 -8.14 -1.90
CA ARG A 87 5.71 -7.94 -2.60
C ARG A 87 6.91 -8.22 -1.72
N ALA A 88 6.87 -7.82 -0.45
CA ALA A 88 7.95 -8.11 0.48
C ALA A 88 8.10 -9.61 0.75
N PHE A 89 7.00 -10.34 0.94
CA PHE A 89 7.05 -11.80 1.14
C PHE A 89 7.59 -12.53 -0.10
N ARG A 90 7.17 -12.11 -1.30
CA ARG A 90 7.76 -12.60 -2.56
C ARG A 90 9.26 -12.30 -2.63
N TYR A 91 9.66 -11.06 -2.33
CA TYR A 91 11.07 -10.63 -2.36
C TYR A 91 11.95 -11.44 -1.41
N PHE A 92 11.45 -11.75 -0.20
CA PHE A 92 12.18 -12.58 0.77
C PHE A 92 12.04 -14.09 0.52
N GLY A 93 11.18 -14.52 -0.41
CA GLY A 93 10.89 -15.93 -0.65
C GLY A 93 10.23 -16.65 0.54
N GLY A 94 9.54 -15.91 1.42
CA GLY A 94 8.95 -16.47 2.63
C GLY A 94 8.25 -15.42 3.51
N CYS A 95 7.41 -15.91 4.43
CA CYS A 95 6.69 -15.08 5.40
C CYS A 95 7.33 -15.14 6.80
N VAL A 96 6.97 -14.19 7.66
CA VAL A 96 7.43 -14.11 9.06
C VAL A 96 6.32 -14.54 10.02
N LYS A 97 6.69 -14.87 11.27
CA LYS A 97 5.69 -15.21 12.31
C LYS A 97 4.83 -14.03 12.75
N THR A 98 5.37 -12.81 12.70
CA THR A 98 4.67 -11.60 13.15
C THR A 98 4.94 -10.41 12.25
N VAL A 99 3.90 -9.63 11.94
CA VAL A 99 4.05 -8.36 11.23
C VAL A 99 3.67 -7.23 12.16
N LEU A 100 4.63 -6.34 12.43
CA LEU A 100 4.46 -5.16 13.26
C LEU A 100 4.14 -3.94 12.37
N VAL A 101 2.92 -3.43 12.49
CA VAL A 101 2.44 -2.23 11.80
C VAL A 101 2.29 -1.04 12.75
N ASP A 102 2.18 0.17 12.20
CA ASP A 102 1.69 1.31 12.97
C ASP A 102 0.16 1.27 13.14
N ASN A 103 -0.38 2.23 13.90
CA ASN A 103 -1.81 2.46 14.08
C ASN A 103 -2.47 3.18 12.87
N GLN A 104 -1.95 2.98 11.66
CA GLN A 104 -2.53 3.51 10.44
C GLN A 104 -3.84 2.80 10.11
N LYS A 105 -4.86 3.55 9.64
CA LYS A 105 -6.21 3.00 9.36
C LYS A 105 -6.21 1.87 8.34
N ALA A 106 -5.23 1.83 7.44
CA ALA A 106 -5.02 0.75 6.48
C ALA A 106 -4.90 -0.64 7.17
N ALA A 107 -4.34 -0.69 8.38
CA ALA A 107 -4.15 -1.93 9.13
C ALA A 107 -4.92 -1.95 10.47
N VAL A 108 -5.04 -0.81 11.15
CA VAL A 108 -5.58 -0.72 12.51
C VAL A 108 -6.77 0.26 12.54
N LEU A 109 -7.96 -0.26 12.83
CA LEU A 109 -9.18 0.55 12.96
C LEU A 109 -9.26 1.24 14.31
N LYS A 110 -8.90 0.54 15.40
CA LYS A 110 -8.90 1.08 16.78
C LYS A 110 -7.77 0.45 17.59
N ASN A 111 -7.11 1.23 18.46
CA ASN A 111 -6.14 0.71 19.42
C ASN A 111 -6.31 1.38 20.79
N ASN A 112 -6.91 0.64 21.72
CA ASN A 112 -7.13 1.08 23.09
C ASN A 112 -6.22 0.31 24.04
N ASN A 113 -4.99 0.82 24.24
CA ASN A 113 -4.02 0.33 25.23
C ASN A 113 -3.79 -1.20 25.21
N GLY A 114 -3.76 -1.82 24.02
CA GLY A 114 -3.50 -3.25 23.86
C GLY A 114 -4.70 -4.07 23.36
N LYS A 115 -5.91 -3.52 23.40
CA LYS A 115 -7.04 -4.04 22.62
C LYS A 115 -7.01 -3.40 21.24
N VAL A 116 -6.51 -4.13 20.26
CA VAL A 116 -6.34 -3.68 18.88
C VAL A 116 -7.43 -4.30 18.03
N VAL A 117 -8.15 -3.46 17.27
CA VAL A 117 -9.09 -3.88 16.24
C VAL A 117 -8.41 -3.61 14.91
N PHE A 118 -8.04 -4.67 14.20
CA PHE A 118 -7.43 -4.57 12.88
C PHE A 118 -8.49 -4.41 11.79
N ASN A 119 -8.07 -3.91 10.63
CA ASN A 119 -8.87 -3.91 9.41
C ASN A 119 -9.14 -5.37 9.00
N SER A 120 -10.36 -5.69 8.56
CA SER A 120 -10.74 -7.03 8.13
C SER A 120 -9.88 -7.52 6.97
N GLY A 121 -9.60 -6.69 5.97
CA GLY A 121 -8.70 -7.03 4.86
C GLY A 121 -7.29 -7.38 5.34
N PHE A 122 -6.80 -6.68 6.37
CA PHE A 122 -5.50 -6.97 6.97
C PHE A 122 -5.50 -8.31 7.74
N LEU A 123 -6.62 -8.68 8.35
CA LEU A 123 -6.77 -9.99 8.99
C LEU A 123 -6.86 -11.12 7.96
N LEU A 124 -7.54 -10.91 6.83
CA LEU A 124 -7.57 -11.87 5.72
C LEU A 124 -6.18 -12.08 5.12
N LEU A 125 -5.40 -11.00 4.93
CA LEU A 125 -4.00 -11.09 4.52
C LEU A 125 -3.16 -11.87 5.53
N ALA A 126 -3.37 -11.62 6.83
CA ALA A 126 -2.68 -12.29 7.91
C ALA A 126 -2.94 -13.80 7.95
N ASP A 127 -4.19 -14.19 7.71
CA ASP A 127 -4.61 -15.59 7.59
C ASP A 127 -3.98 -16.26 6.37
N HIS A 128 -4.06 -15.61 5.19
CA HIS A 128 -3.52 -16.12 3.92
C HIS A 128 -2.02 -16.42 3.96
N TYR A 129 -1.23 -15.56 4.60
CA TYR A 129 0.23 -15.75 4.76
C TYR A 129 0.62 -16.33 6.13
N ASN A 130 -0.35 -16.71 6.96
CA ASN A 130 -0.16 -17.29 8.29
C ASN A 130 0.79 -16.49 9.22
N PHE A 131 0.59 -15.18 9.32
CA PHE A 131 1.32 -14.33 10.26
C PHE A 131 0.42 -13.74 11.33
N LEU A 132 0.97 -13.47 12.52
CA LEU A 132 0.25 -12.77 13.58
C LEU A 132 0.40 -11.25 13.45
N PRO A 133 -0.68 -10.48 13.22
CA PRO A 133 -0.62 -9.03 13.15
C PRO A 133 -0.38 -8.42 14.53
N ARG A 134 0.52 -7.44 14.59
CA ARG A 134 0.82 -6.68 15.82
C ARG A 134 0.81 -5.19 15.52
N ALA A 135 0.15 -4.41 16.36
CA ALA A 135 0.19 -2.95 16.30
C ALA A 135 1.12 -2.38 17.36
N CYS A 136 1.80 -1.29 17.02
CA CYS A 136 2.59 -0.54 17.99
C CYS A 136 1.69 -0.02 19.12
N ARG A 137 2.10 -0.22 20.38
CA ARG A 137 1.37 0.33 21.53
C ARG A 137 1.35 1.87 21.44
N PRO A 138 0.18 2.52 21.61
CA PRO A 138 0.11 3.97 21.65
C PRO A 138 1.09 4.51 22.70
N ARG A 139 1.82 5.59 22.36
CA ARG A 139 2.85 6.21 23.23
C ARG A 139 4.10 5.35 23.53
N ARG A 140 4.28 4.21 22.86
CA ARG A 140 5.51 3.37 22.92
C ARG A 140 6.06 3.05 21.52
N ALA A 141 6.27 4.09 20.71
CA ALA A 141 6.82 4.03 19.34
C ALA A 141 8.17 3.29 19.21
N ARG A 142 8.92 3.14 20.31
CA ARG A 142 10.28 2.57 20.31
C ARG A 142 10.41 1.12 19.83
N THR A 143 9.29 0.40 19.69
CA THR A 143 9.28 -0.99 19.17
C THR A 143 9.52 -1.03 17.64
N LYS A 144 9.24 0.08 16.95
CA LYS A 144 9.36 0.24 15.49
C LYS A 144 10.66 0.89 15.02
N GLY A 145 11.61 1.12 15.94
CA GLY A 145 12.82 1.87 15.65
C GLY A 145 13.77 1.25 14.62
N LYS A 146 13.54 0.01 14.15
CA LYS A 146 14.33 -0.62 13.08
C LYS A 146 13.90 -0.05 11.72
N VAL A 147 12.59 -0.06 11.43
CA VAL A 147 12.06 0.44 10.17
C VAL A 147 12.07 1.97 10.08
N GLU A 148 11.84 2.70 11.19
CA GLU A 148 11.95 4.18 11.19
C GLU A 148 13.36 4.64 10.74
N ARG A 149 14.40 3.89 11.10
CA ARG A 149 15.77 4.14 10.65
C ARG A 149 15.95 3.83 9.17
N MET A 150 15.28 2.82 8.65
CA MET A 150 15.35 2.46 7.22
C MET A 150 14.61 3.48 6.35
N VAL A 151 13.46 3.98 6.80
CA VAL A 151 12.77 5.11 6.15
C VAL A 151 13.72 6.32 6.05
N LYS A 152 14.37 6.68 7.16
CA LYS A 152 15.35 7.76 7.16
C LYS A 152 16.56 7.46 6.24
N TYR A 153 17.07 6.24 6.26
CA TYR A 153 18.20 5.82 5.42
C TYR A 153 17.88 5.96 3.93
N LEU A 154 16.70 5.54 3.47
CA LEU A 154 16.24 5.73 2.09
C LEU A 154 16.18 7.21 1.71
N LYS A 155 15.60 8.05 2.59
CA LYS A 155 15.51 9.50 2.37
C LYS A 155 16.88 10.16 2.23
N GLU A 156 17.85 9.74 3.04
CA GLU A 156 19.19 10.37 3.10
C GLU A 156 20.18 9.80 2.08
N ASN A 157 19.89 8.67 1.43
CA ASN A 157 20.83 8.00 0.52
C ASN A 157 20.25 7.80 -0.88
N PHE A 158 19.16 7.05 -1.01
CA PHE A 158 18.54 6.77 -2.31
C PHE A 158 17.92 8.04 -2.89
N PHE A 159 16.98 8.65 -2.16
CA PHE A 159 16.22 9.80 -2.64
C PHE A 159 16.97 11.13 -2.62
N VAL A 160 18.24 11.15 -2.21
CA VAL A 160 19.16 12.30 -2.45
C VAL A 160 19.82 12.18 -3.81
N ARG A 161 20.10 10.94 -4.26
CA ARG A 161 20.76 10.66 -5.54
C ARG A 161 19.77 10.57 -6.70
N TYR A 162 18.63 9.93 -6.47
CA TYR A 162 17.59 9.71 -7.47
C TYR A 162 16.37 10.57 -7.14
N ARG A 163 16.07 11.54 -8.02
CA ARG A 163 15.01 12.54 -7.83
C ARG A 163 14.00 12.58 -8.98
N ARG A 164 14.29 11.89 -10.09
CA ARG A 164 13.48 11.88 -11.31
C ARG A 164 13.33 10.44 -11.78
N PHE A 165 12.10 10.08 -12.13
CA PHE A 165 11.73 8.74 -12.56
C PHE A 165 10.68 8.83 -13.67
N ASP A 166 10.63 7.82 -14.54
CA ASP A 166 9.69 7.81 -15.67
C ASP A 166 8.30 7.32 -15.26
N SER A 167 8.24 6.44 -14.27
CA SER A 167 7.00 5.85 -13.74
C SER A 167 7.22 5.27 -12.34
N PHE A 168 6.15 4.93 -11.63
CA PHE A 168 6.26 4.18 -10.36
C PHE A 168 6.97 2.83 -10.54
N THR A 169 6.78 2.17 -11.69
CA THR A 169 7.53 0.95 -12.02
C THR A 169 9.03 1.21 -12.09
N HIS A 170 9.46 2.31 -12.73
CA HIS A 170 10.86 2.70 -12.78
C HIS A 170 11.41 3.04 -11.37
N VAL A 171 10.63 3.72 -10.51
CA VAL A 171 11.04 3.95 -9.10
C VAL A 171 11.33 2.64 -8.38
N ASN A 172 10.41 1.67 -8.50
CA ASN A 172 10.51 0.37 -7.83
C ASN A 172 11.71 -0.45 -8.34
N GLN A 173 11.95 -0.49 -9.64
CA GLN A 173 13.12 -1.16 -10.22
C GLN A 173 14.44 -0.55 -9.70
N GLN A 174 14.54 0.78 -9.68
CA GLN A 174 15.73 1.47 -9.16
C GLN A 174 15.94 1.22 -7.67
N LEU A 175 14.86 1.14 -6.90
CA LEU A 175 14.90 0.81 -5.47
C LEU A 175 15.43 -0.61 -5.24
N GLU A 176 14.87 -1.60 -5.93
CA GLU A 176 15.31 -3.00 -5.81
C GLU A 176 16.79 -3.16 -6.17
N GLN A 177 17.23 -2.56 -7.28
CA GLN A 177 18.63 -2.57 -7.69
C GLN A 177 19.53 -1.90 -6.63
N TRP A 178 19.13 -0.73 -6.14
CA TRP A 178 19.90 -0.02 -5.12
C TRP A 178 19.96 -0.78 -3.78
N ILE A 179 18.89 -1.49 -3.42
CA ILE A 179 18.88 -2.36 -2.24
C ILE A 179 19.94 -3.45 -2.40
N ALA A 180 19.92 -4.18 -3.52
CA ALA A 180 20.89 -5.25 -3.79
C ALA A 180 22.33 -4.73 -3.86
N ASP A 181 22.56 -3.59 -4.50
CA ASP A 181 23.91 -3.12 -4.79
C ASP A 181 24.55 -2.30 -3.67
N VAL A 182 23.74 -1.61 -2.87
CA VAL A 182 24.22 -0.64 -1.88
C VAL A 182 23.73 -0.96 -0.49
N ALA A 183 22.41 -1.14 -0.33
CA ALA A 183 21.85 -1.31 1.00
C ALA A 183 22.32 -2.64 1.60
N ASP A 184 22.14 -3.75 0.91
CA ASP A 184 22.36 -5.09 1.48
C ASP A 184 23.84 -5.48 1.62
N LYS A 185 24.73 -4.72 0.98
CA LYS A 185 26.19 -4.81 1.15
C LYS A 185 26.75 -3.92 2.28
N ARG A 186 25.91 -3.11 2.93
CA ARG A 186 26.35 -2.19 4.00
C ARG A 186 26.75 -2.96 5.27
N GLU A 187 27.84 -2.56 5.93
CA GLU A 187 28.20 -3.16 7.21
C GLU A 187 27.26 -2.69 8.34
N LEU A 188 26.62 -3.65 9.01
CA LEU A 188 25.88 -3.40 10.24
C LEU A 188 26.87 -3.40 11.41
N ARG A 189 27.32 -2.20 11.80
CA ARG A 189 28.32 -2.00 12.88
C ARG A 189 28.09 -2.81 14.17
N GLN A 190 26.83 -3.10 14.52
CA GLN A 190 26.50 -3.90 15.71
C GLN A 190 26.90 -5.37 15.57
N PHE A 191 26.83 -5.92 14.35
CA PHE A 191 27.05 -7.33 14.06
C PHE A 191 28.37 -7.59 13.32
N LYS A 192 28.96 -6.55 12.71
CA LYS A 192 30.11 -6.67 11.79
C LYS A 192 29.82 -7.60 10.59
N GLU A 193 28.56 -7.62 10.19
CA GLU A 193 28.02 -8.41 9.07
C GLU A 193 27.15 -7.49 8.20
N THR A 194 26.89 -7.89 6.97
CA THR A 194 25.95 -7.21 6.09
C THR A 194 24.51 -7.74 6.26
N PRO A 195 23.47 -6.97 5.88
CA PRO A 195 22.10 -7.49 5.82
C PRO A 195 22.00 -8.76 4.98
N GLU A 196 22.67 -8.81 3.83
CA GLU A 196 22.73 -9.98 2.95
C GLU A 196 23.25 -11.23 3.68
N GLN A 197 24.40 -11.12 4.36
CA GLN A 197 24.98 -12.24 5.12
C GLN A 197 24.03 -12.73 6.21
N ARG A 198 23.36 -11.80 6.90
CA ARG A 198 22.41 -12.16 7.95
C ARG A 198 21.10 -12.69 7.41
N PHE A 199 20.69 -12.26 6.22
CA PHE A 199 19.49 -12.76 5.55
C PHE A 199 19.67 -14.20 5.12
N ALA A 200 20.86 -14.59 4.64
CA ALA A 200 21.18 -15.99 4.36
C ALA A 200 20.96 -16.90 5.58
N LEU A 201 21.26 -16.42 6.79
CA LEU A 201 20.97 -17.13 8.05
C LEU A 201 19.47 -17.12 8.43
N GLU A 202 18.72 -16.13 7.97
CA GLU A 202 17.30 -15.95 8.29
C GLU A 202 16.38 -16.70 7.34
N GLN A 203 16.79 -16.91 6.09
CA GLN A 203 15.97 -17.44 5.02
C GLN A 203 15.35 -18.80 5.36
N GLU A 204 16.13 -19.72 5.94
CA GLU A 204 15.66 -21.05 6.35
C GLU A 204 14.64 -21.03 7.51
N HIS A 205 14.49 -19.88 8.18
CA HIS A 205 13.56 -19.70 9.29
C HIS A 205 12.25 -19.00 8.88
N LEU A 206 12.14 -18.58 7.62
CA LEU A 206 10.90 -18.01 7.09
C LEU A 206 9.86 -19.12 6.86
N GLN A 207 8.60 -18.76 7.04
CA GLN A 207 7.48 -19.62 6.71
C GLN A 207 7.34 -19.72 5.18
N PRO A 208 6.92 -20.89 4.64
CA PRO A 208 6.67 -21.02 3.21
C PRO A 208 5.59 -20.05 2.75
N LEU A 209 5.67 -19.63 1.49
CA LEU A 209 4.62 -18.85 0.85
C LEU A 209 3.44 -19.76 0.46
N PRO A 210 2.21 -19.24 0.47
CA PRO A 210 1.08 -19.92 -0.15
C PRO A 210 1.26 -20.02 -1.68
N ASP A 211 0.54 -20.95 -2.31
CA ASP A 211 0.65 -21.21 -3.76
C ASP A 211 0.19 -20.02 -4.62
N THR A 212 -0.74 -19.22 -4.10
CA THR A 212 -1.27 -18.03 -4.77
C THR A 212 -1.09 -16.82 -3.88
N ASP A 213 -0.96 -15.65 -4.49
CA ASP A 213 -0.95 -14.40 -3.73
C ASP A 213 -2.33 -13.96 -3.29
N PHE A 214 -2.35 -13.19 -2.21
CA PHE A 214 -3.56 -12.54 -1.73
C PHE A 214 -4.03 -11.47 -2.73
N ASP A 215 -5.32 -11.46 -3.07
CA ASP A 215 -5.89 -10.38 -3.91
C ASP A 215 -6.00 -9.09 -3.10
N THR A 216 -5.15 -8.12 -3.45
CA THR A 216 -5.05 -6.82 -2.78
C THR A 216 -6.05 -5.79 -3.31
N SER A 217 -6.86 -6.16 -4.31
CA SER A 217 -7.88 -5.29 -4.88
C SER A 217 -8.90 -4.86 -3.83
N TYR A 218 -9.31 -3.60 -3.87
CA TYR A 218 -10.43 -3.13 -3.06
C TYR A 218 -11.69 -3.91 -3.44
N PHE A 219 -12.47 -4.30 -2.44
CA PHE A 219 -13.71 -5.04 -2.61
C PHE A 219 -14.88 -4.31 -1.94
N ASP A 220 -16.00 -4.24 -2.63
CA ASP A 220 -17.24 -3.68 -2.09
C ASP A 220 -18.47 -4.26 -2.82
N ILE A 221 -19.65 -4.08 -2.25
CA ILE A 221 -20.93 -4.42 -2.88
C ILE A 221 -21.66 -3.13 -3.23
N ARG A 222 -22.08 -3.00 -4.49
CA ARG A 222 -22.84 -1.86 -4.99
C ARG A 222 -24.20 -2.32 -5.50
N HIS A 223 -25.22 -1.49 -5.31
CA HIS A 223 -26.53 -1.72 -5.92
C HIS A 223 -26.59 -0.99 -7.25
N VAL A 224 -27.09 -1.68 -8.28
CA VAL A 224 -27.31 -1.10 -9.59
C VAL A 224 -28.58 -0.25 -9.54
N SER A 225 -28.43 1.03 -9.85
CA SER A 225 -29.54 1.96 -9.98
C SER A 225 -30.42 1.61 -11.19
N TRP A 226 -31.68 2.05 -11.19
CA TRP A 226 -32.63 1.77 -12.27
C TRP A 226 -32.29 2.44 -13.61
N ASP A 227 -31.34 3.38 -13.62
CA ASP A 227 -30.74 3.96 -14.82
C ASP A 227 -29.54 3.13 -15.35
N SER A 228 -29.30 1.94 -14.79
CA SER A 228 -28.21 1.01 -15.14
C SER A 228 -26.79 1.52 -14.86
N TYR A 229 -26.63 2.22 -13.73
CA TYR A 229 -25.34 2.69 -13.24
C TYR A 229 -25.05 2.21 -11.82
N ILE A 230 -23.75 2.12 -11.51
CA ILE A 230 -23.24 2.08 -10.14
C ILE A 230 -22.40 3.32 -9.86
N GLU A 231 -22.43 3.79 -8.62
CA GLU A 231 -21.55 4.87 -8.16
C GLU A 231 -20.30 4.29 -7.51
N VAL A 232 -19.12 4.71 -7.97
CA VAL A 232 -17.81 4.33 -7.42
C VAL A 232 -16.90 5.56 -7.42
N GLY A 233 -16.32 5.89 -6.26
CA GLY A 233 -15.39 7.02 -6.16
C GLY A 233 -15.96 8.39 -6.54
N GLY A 234 -17.28 8.59 -6.41
CA GLY A 234 -17.97 9.82 -6.81
C GLY A 234 -18.24 9.93 -8.32
N ASN A 235 -18.07 8.84 -9.07
CA ASN A 235 -18.38 8.73 -10.49
C ASN A 235 -19.39 7.63 -10.77
N ARG A 236 -20.08 7.71 -11.91
CA ARG A 236 -21.03 6.69 -12.37
C ARG A 236 -20.47 5.87 -13.51
N TYR A 237 -20.61 4.55 -13.39
CA TYR A 237 -20.17 3.58 -14.39
C TYR A 237 -21.35 2.72 -14.81
N SER A 238 -21.58 2.59 -16.12
CA SER A 238 -22.70 1.80 -16.62
C SER A 238 -22.46 0.30 -16.41
N VAL A 239 -23.54 -0.43 -16.22
CA VAL A 239 -23.57 -1.89 -16.16
C VAL A 239 -24.71 -2.39 -17.05
N PRO A 240 -24.74 -3.66 -17.46
CA PRO A 240 -25.88 -4.20 -18.20
C PRO A 240 -27.21 -3.99 -17.45
N GLU A 241 -28.23 -3.52 -18.17
CA GLU A 241 -29.57 -3.20 -17.69
C GLU A 241 -30.32 -4.37 -17.05
N ALA A 242 -30.01 -5.59 -17.45
CA ALA A 242 -30.53 -6.81 -16.82
C ALA A 242 -30.20 -6.90 -15.32
N LEU A 243 -29.22 -6.11 -14.84
CA LEU A 243 -28.78 -6.06 -13.45
C LEU A 243 -29.43 -4.92 -12.65
N CYS A 244 -30.28 -4.09 -13.25
CA CYS A 244 -30.98 -3.01 -12.55
C CYS A 244 -31.69 -3.50 -11.27
N GLY A 245 -31.48 -2.80 -10.16
CA GLY A 245 -32.03 -3.15 -8.84
C GLY A 245 -31.31 -4.29 -8.11
N GLN A 246 -30.32 -4.95 -8.73
CA GLN A 246 -29.57 -6.05 -8.13
C GLN A 246 -28.27 -5.58 -7.46
N PRO A 247 -27.79 -6.28 -6.42
CA PRO A 247 -26.45 -6.08 -5.91
C PRO A 247 -25.42 -6.71 -6.85
N VAL A 248 -24.31 -6.00 -7.05
CA VAL A 248 -23.13 -6.48 -7.76
C VAL A 248 -21.90 -6.31 -6.86
N SER A 249 -20.93 -7.20 -7.00
CA SER A 249 -19.64 -7.04 -6.33
C SER A 249 -18.64 -6.34 -7.23
N ILE A 250 -17.81 -5.48 -6.65
CA ILE A 250 -16.79 -4.75 -7.39
C ILE A 250 -15.40 -5.11 -6.87
N ARG A 251 -14.43 -5.09 -7.78
CA ARG A 251 -13.00 -5.18 -7.50
C ARG A 251 -12.31 -3.99 -8.14
N ILE A 252 -11.49 -3.27 -7.38
CA ILE A 252 -10.68 -2.16 -7.91
C ILE A 252 -9.21 -2.51 -7.71
N SER A 253 -8.49 -2.65 -8.83
CA SER A 253 -7.05 -2.89 -8.80
C SER A 253 -6.26 -1.62 -8.49
N LEU A 254 -4.96 -1.78 -8.16
CA LEU A 254 -4.06 -0.66 -7.91
C LEU A 254 -3.82 0.21 -9.15
N ASP A 255 -4.03 -0.34 -10.34
CA ASP A 255 -3.95 0.37 -11.62
C ASP A 255 -5.29 1.02 -11.98
N ASP A 256 -6.17 1.27 -11.01
CA ASP A 256 -7.44 1.96 -11.19
C ASP A 256 -8.39 1.25 -12.19
N GLU A 257 -8.28 -0.08 -12.35
CA GLU A 257 -9.25 -0.89 -13.11
C GLU A 257 -10.38 -1.34 -12.19
N LEU A 258 -11.62 -0.97 -12.54
CA LEU A 258 -12.85 -1.39 -11.89
C LEU A 258 -13.45 -2.58 -12.64
N ARG A 259 -13.53 -3.73 -11.96
CA ARG A 259 -14.21 -4.94 -12.46
C ARG A 259 -15.48 -5.18 -11.66
N ILE A 260 -16.57 -5.46 -12.37
CA ILE A 260 -17.91 -5.61 -11.80
C ILE A 260 -18.37 -7.04 -12.06
N TYR A 261 -18.84 -7.70 -11.00
CA TYR A 261 -19.26 -9.10 -11.05
C TYR A 261 -20.70 -9.27 -10.55
N SER A 262 -21.46 -10.09 -11.26
CA SER A 262 -22.75 -10.62 -10.83
C SER A 262 -22.65 -12.14 -10.73
N ASN A 263 -22.98 -12.72 -9.58
CA ASN A 263 -22.85 -14.16 -9.31
C ASN A 263 -21.48 -14.72 -9.75
N GLU A 264 -20.40 -14.06 -9.34
CA GLU A 264 -18.99 -14.41 -9.66
C GLU A 264 -18.59 -14.32 -11.15
N LYS A 265 -19.52 -13.96 -12.04
CA LYS A 265 -19.23 -13.70 -13.46
C LYS A 265 -18.89 -12.24 -13.68
N LEU A 266 -17.78 -11.97 -14.37
CA LEU A 266 -17.42 -10.62 -14.81
C LEU A 266 -18.48 -10.13 -15.81
N VAL A 267 -19.14 -9.01 -15.50
CA VAL A 267 -20.21 -8.43 -16.31
C VAL A 267 -19.82 -7.11 -16.96
N ALA A 268 -18.87 -6.37 -16.36
CA ALA A 268 -18.35 -5.13 -16.91
C ALA A 268 -16.95 -4.83 -16.36
N SER A 269 -16.15 -4.11 -17.14
CA SER A 269 -14.87 -3.55 -16.72
C SER A 269 -14.76 -2.10 -17.18
N HIS A 270 -14.19 -1.25 -16.33
CA HIS A 270 -14.01 0.18 -16.56
C HIS A 270 -12.64 0.64 -16.04
N ARG A 271 -12.11 1.73 -16.60
CA ARG A 271 -11.02 2.47 -15.97
C ARG A 271 -11.64 3.53 -15.05
N LEU A 272 -11.17 3.65 -13.81
CA LEU A 272 -11.63 4.73 -12.95
C LEU A 272 -11.18 6.08 -13.51
N CYS A 273 -12.10 7.03 -13.51
CA CYS A 273 -11.85 8.40 -13.91
C CYS A 273 -12.10 9.36 -12.73
N SER A 274 -11.64 10.61 -12.84
CA SER A 274 -11.96 11.65 -11.87
C SER A 274 -13.41 12.10 -11.99
N ALA A 275 -14.01 12.59 -10.91
CA ALA A 275 -15.41 13.04 -10.88
C ALA A 275 -15.76 14.07 -11.98
N SER A 276 -14.76 14.84 -12.44
CA SER A 276 -14.88 15.81 -13.53
C SER A 276 -15.02 15.21 -14.93
N SER A 277 -14.69 13.93 -15.12
CA SER A 277 -14.73 13.25 -16.43
C SER A 277 -16.14 12.88 -16.87
N GLY A 278 -17.14 13.07 -16.00
CA GLY A 278 -18.52 12.69 -16.28
C GLY A 278 -18.75 11.19 -16.24
N TRP A 279 -19.95 10.77 -16.64
CA TRP A 279 -20.40 9.39 -16.55
C TRP A 279 -19.66 8.52 -17.56
N GLN A 280 -19.26 7.32 -17.13
CA GLN A 280 -18.62 6.33 -17.98
C GLN A 280 -19.69 5.37 -18.48
N THR A 281 -20.06 5.52 -19.74
CA THR A 281 -21.15 4.77 -20.36
C THR A 281 -20.63 3.94 -21.52
N VAL A 282 -20.75 2.63 -21.38
CA VAL A 282 -20.66 1.66 -22.47
C VAL A 282 -22.05 1.59 -23.14
N PRO A 283 -22.21 1.98 -24.41
CA PRO A 283 -23.51 2.07 -25.08
C PRO A 283 -24.31 0.76 -25.06
N GLU A 284 -23.63 -0.38 -25.17
CA GLU A 284 -24.22 -1.71 -25.19
C GLU A 284 -25.01 -2.03 -23.92
N HIS A 285 -24.61 -1.46 -22.77
CA HIS A 285 -25.28 -1.63 -21.48
C HIS A 285 -26.68 -1.00 -21.44
N HIS A 286 -26.98 -0.04 -22.31
CA HIS A 286 -28.24 0.70 -22.35
C HIS A 286 -29.06 0.41 -23.61
N ALA A 287 -28.55 -0.40 -24.54
CA ALA A 287 -29.22 -0.67 -25.80
C ALA A 287 -30.68 -1.18 -25.61
N PRO A 288 -30.98 -2.08 -24.66
CA PRO A 288 -32.36 -2.53 -24.45
C PRO A 288 -33.25 -1.46 -23.82
N LEU A 289 -32.69 -0.59 -22.96
CA LEU A 289 -33.43 0.53 -22.36
C LEU A 289 -33.83 1.56 -23.43
N TRP A 290 -32.93 1.88 -24.37
CA TRP A 290 -33.24 2.79 -25.47
C TRP A 290 -34.30 2.22 -26.41
N GLN A 291 -34.29 0.91 -26.68
CA GLN A 291 -35.33 0.25 -27.46
C GLN A 291 -36.71 0.41 -26.80
N GLN A 292 -36.79 0.25 -25.47
CA GLN A 292 -38.05 0.44 -24.73
C GLN A 292 -38.53 1.90 -24.72
N VAL A 293 -37.63 2.86 -24.53
CA VAL A 293 -37.97 4.30 -24.56
C VAL A 293 -38.38 4.75 -25.97
N SER A 294 -37.83 4.16 -27.03
CA SER A 294 -38.22 4.49 -28.40
C SER A 294 -39.64 4.02 -28.77
N GLN A 295 -40.27 3.18 -27.93
CA GLN A 295 -41.66 2.71 -28.09
C GLN A 295 -42.68 3.62 -27.39
N VAL A 296 -42.30 4.83 -26.95
CA VAL A 296 -43.24 5.78 -26.34
C VAL A 296 -44.40 6.06 -27.31
N GLU A 297 -45.63 5.81 -26.83
CA GLU A 297 -46.86 6.19 -27.52
C GLU A 297 -46.87 7.69 -27.80
N HIS A 298 -46.79 8.09 -29.06
CA HIS A 298 -47.18 9.43 -29.47
C HIS A 298 -48.71 9.56 -29.32
N ARG A 299 -49.17 10.03 -28.17
CA ARG A 299 -50.58 10.39 -28.02
C ARG A 299 -50.85 11.69 -28.78
N PRO A 300 -51.82 11.73 -29.71
CA PRO A 300 -52.21 12.96 -30.36
C PRO A 300 -52.76 13.95 -29.32
N LEU A 301 -52.50 15.25 -29.53
CA LEU A 301 -52.92 16.34 -28.64
C LEU A 301 -54.44 16.37 -28.36
N SER A 302 -55.25 15.77 -29.24
CA SER A 302 -56.70 15.61 -29.07
C SER A 302 -57.10 14.82 -27.82
N ALA A 303 -56.21 14.00 -27.26
CA ALA A 303 -56.47 13.26 -26.02
C ALA A 303 -56.54 14.16 -24.76
N TYR A 304 -56.11 15.42 -24.87
CA TYR A 304 -56.16 16.41 -23.79
C TYR A 304 -57.27 17.46 -23.98
N GLU A 305 -57.94 17.48 -25.14
CA GLU A 305 -59.05 18.41 -25.43
C GLU A 305 -60.38 17.94 -24.84
N GLU A 306 -60.51 16.66 -24.44
CA GLU A 306 -61.71 16.13 -23.76
C GLU A 306 -61.73 16.38 -22.24
N LEU A 307 -60.72 17.05 -21.69
CA LEU A 307 -60.58 17.38 -20.26
C LEU A 307 -60.74 18.89 -19.95
N LEU A 308 -61.17 19.69 -20.93
CA LEU A 308 -61.57 21.10 -20.78
C LEU A 308 -63.05 21.27 -21.11
#